data_AF-A0A7Z9CYG7-F1
#
_entry.id   AF-A0A7Z9CYG7-F1
#
_cell.length_a   1.000
_cell.length_b   1.000
_cell.length_c   1.000
_cell.angle_alpha   90.00
_cell.angle_beta   90.00
_cell.angle_gamma   90.00
#
_symmetry.space_group_name_H-M   'P 1'
#
loop_
_entity.id
_entity.type
_entity.pdbx_description
1 polymer ?
#
loop_
_entity_poly.entity_id
_entity_poly.type
_entity_poly.pdbx_seq_one_letter_code
_entity_poly.pdbx_strand_id
1 'polypeptide(L)'
;MKNLDCNASNHSPVWGVTEFLFWKLAPKKWGEGVPYGRYFKDRWVKHNHLLITSAANTYNLPAPLLAGVCWIEVGGEPCIVDMLAFDVRTINWSGPEWIDEHITMTSRPEKTSFGAVSMQLRTTARTPGLDESKMDTSQLRELANCLQHDIFNIQLVARHLYQLAERDGFQSSLPHLTEEQIRIIGARYNRGMSLTLEKIKEDTSYGNFIVNNWLHFSRLLIAH
;
A
#
# COMPACT_ATOMS: atom_id res chain seq x y z
N MET A 1 19.63 -14.73 2.87
CA MET A 1 18.28 -14.42 2.32
C MET A 1 18.39 -14.45 0.80
N LYS A 2 17.37 -14.90 0.05
CA LYS A 2 17.33 -14.65 -1.40
C LYS A 2 17.37 -13.13 -1.57
N ASN A 3 18.29 -12.58 -2.38
CA ASN A 3 18.26 -11.17 -2.75
C ASN A 3 16.85 -10.84 -3.26
N LEU A 4 16.20 -9.85 -2.67
CA LEU A 4 14.93 -9.35 -3.17
C LEU A 4 15.24 -8.63 -4.49
N ASP A 5 14.91 -9.24 -5.62
CA ASP A 5 15.11 -8.60 -6.91
C ASP A 5 13.99 -7.57 -7.14
N CYS A 6 14.29 -6.31 -6.82
CA CYS A 6 13.36 -5.19 -6.89
C CYS A 6 13.89 -4.02 -7.73
N ASN A 7 14.98 -4.24 -8.51
CA ASN A 7 15.62 -3.17 -9.29
C ASN A 7 14.82 -2.74 -10.52
N ALA A 8 13.84 -3.53 -10.96
CA ALA A 8 13.00 -3.20 -12.10
C ALA A 8 12.04 -2.05 -11.74
N SER A 9 11.92 -1.08 -12.65
CA SER A 9 10.94 0.00 -12.55
C SER A 9 10.24 0.25 -13.88
N ASN A 10 8.99 0.71 -13.84
CA ASN A 10 8.26 1.18 -15.02
C ASN A 10 8.18 2.71 -15.11
N HIS A 11 8.97 3.42 -14.31
CA HIS A 11 9.01 4.88 -14.23
C HIS A 11 7.64 5.50 -13.93
N SER A 12 6.94 4.92 -12.96
CA SER A 12 5.69 5.49 -12.46
C SER A 12 5.82 6.95 -12.05
N PRO A 13 4.76 7.77 -12.22
CA PRO A 13 4.74 9.13 -11.68
C PRO A 13 5.07 9.13 -10.19
N VAL A 14 5.97 10.02 -9.77
CA VAL A 14 6.43 10.10 -8.38
C VAL A 14 5.66 11.19 -7.65
N TRP A 15 5.13 10.87 -6.48
CA TRP A 15 4.57 11.87 -5.57
C TRP A 15 5.69 12.39 -4.66
N GLY A 16 6.48 13.33 -5.20
CA GLY A 16 7.64 13.89 -4.53
C GLY A 16 7.29 15.03 -3.59
N VAL A 17 8.34 15.62 -3.00
CA VAL A 17 8.23 16.83 -2.16
C VAL A 17 7.60 17.98 -2.96
N THR A 18 7.93 18.10 -4.25
CA THR A 18 7.39 19.12 -5.16
C THR A 18 5.88 18.98 -5.37
N GLU A 19 5.40 17.77 -5.68
CA GLU A 19 3.98 17.47 -5.90
C GLU A 19 3.18 17.66 -4.60
N PHE A 20 3.75 17.24 -3.46
CA PHE A 20 3.14 17.44 -2.14
C PHE A 20 3.02 18.92 -1.76
N LEU A 21 4.09 19.71 -1.95
CA LEU A 21 4.07 21.15 -1.69
C LEU A 21 3.09 21.86 -2.62
N PHE A 22 3.05 21.50 -3.90
CA PHE A 22 2.05 22.04 -4.83
C PHE A 22 0.63 21.69 -4.40
N TRP A 23 0.39 20.44 -3.99
CA TRP A 23 -0.91 19.99 -3.48
C TRP A 23 -1.36 20.76 -2.22
N LYS A 24 -0.43 21.09 -1.31
CA LYS A 24 -0.70 21.76 -0.04
C LYS A 24 -0.75 23.29 -0.11
N LEU A 25 0.04 23.92 -0.99
CA LEU A 25 0.38 25.34 -0.91
C LEU A 25 0.11 26.15 -2.19
N ALA A 26 -0.13 25.51 -3.33
CA ALA A 26 -0.36 26.25 -4.58
C ALA A 26 -1.68 27.04 -4.53
N PRO A 27 -1.82 28.24 -5.12
CA PRO A 27 -3.08 29.00 -5.02
C PRO A 27 -4.29 28.32 -5.70
N LYS A 28 -5.51 28.44 -5.13
CA LYS A 28 -6.79 27.88 -5.67
C LYS A 28 -7.03 28.08 -7.17
N LYS A 29 -6.54 29.18 -7.73
CA LYS A 29 -6.68 29.52 -9.15
C LYS A 29 -5.90 28.59 -10.09
N TRP A 30 -4.96 27.81 -9.56
CA TRP A 30 -4.03 26.96 -10.33
C TRP A 30 -4.37 25.47 -10.20
N GLY A 31 -5.51 25.13 -9.59
CA GLY A 31 -6.00 23.76 -9.47
C GLY A 31 -5.49 22.98 -8.26
N GLU A 32 -5.11 23.64 -7.17
CA GLU A 32 -4.61 23.01 -5.92
C GLU A 32 -5.59 22.01 -5.25
N GLY A 33 -5.09 21.22 -4.29
CA GLY A 33 -5.92 20.46 -3.36
C GLY A 33 -6.54 19.18 -3.93
N VAL A 34 -7.78 18.87 -3.52
CA VAL A 34 -8.46 17.59 -3.84
C VAL A 34 -8.51 17.28 -5.36
N PRO A 35 -8.72 18.25 -6.27
CA PRO A 35 -8.65 18.00 -7.72
C PRO A 35 -7.28 17.56 -8.22
N TYR A 36 -6.19 18.22 -7.79
CA TYR A 36 -4.83 17.85 -8.18
C TYR A 36 -4.43 16.45 -7.69
N GLY A 37 -4.73 16.15 -6.42
CA GLY A 37 -4.46 14.82 -5.85
C GLY A 37 -5.22 13.72 -6.59
N ARG A 38 -6.51 13.94 -6.93
CA ARG A 38 -7.29 12.99 -7.73
C ARG A 38 -6.74 12.81 -9.14
N TYR A 39 -6.35 13.91 -9.79
CA TYR A 39 -5.73 13.87 -11.12
C TYR A 39 -4.44 13.05 -11.13
N PHE A 40 -3.58 13.25 -10.13
CA PHE A 40 -2.35 12.48 -9.98
C PHE A 40 -2.64 10.99 -9.78
N LYS A 41 -3.53 10.63 -8.86
CA LYS A 41 -3.94 9.24 -8.60
C LYS A 41 -4.51 8.56 -9.85
N ASP A 42 -5.40 9.25 -10.58
CA ASP A 42 -5.95 8.75 -11.85
C ASP A 42 -4.85 8.49 -12.88
N ARG A 43 -3.92 9.45 -13.05
CA ARG A 43 -2.79 9.31 -13.98
C ARG A 43 -1.86 8.18 -13.59
N TRP A 44 -1.59 8.02 -12.31
CA TRP A 44 -0.72 6.96 -11.81
C TRP A 44 -1.32 5.58 -12.09
N VAL A 45 -2.61 5.39 -11.83
CA VAL A 45 -3.30 4.12 -12.13
C VAL A 45 -3.36 3.87 -13.64
N LYS A 46 -3.66 4.90 -14.45
CA LYS A 46 -3.65 4.78 -15.93
C LYS A 46 -2.28 4.41 -16.46
N HIS A 47 -1.20 5.02 -15.95
CA HIS A 47 0.17 4.66 -16.32
C HIS A 47 0.45 3.18 -16.02
N ASN A 48 0.01 2.72 -14.85
CA ASN A 48 0.26 1.37 -14.34
C ASN A 48 -0.77 0.31 -14.76
N HIS A 49 -1.73 0.63 -15.64
CA HIS A 49 -2.89 -0.25 -15.88
C HIS A 49 -2.52 -1.68 -16.31
N LEU A 50 -1.51 -1.85 -17.18
CA LEU A 50 -1.04 -3.18 -17.61
C LEU A 50 -0.43 -3.96 -16.45
N LEU A 51 0.37 -3.29 -15.63
CA LEU A 51 1.03 -3.91 -14.47
C LEU A 51 0.01 -4.28 -13.40
N ILE A 52 -0.93 -3.39 -13.09
CA ILE A 52 -2.02 -3.65 -12.14
C ILE A 52 -2.87 -4.82 -12.62
N THR A 53 -3.25 -4.84 -13.90
CA THR A 53 -4.03 -5.94 -14.47
C THR A 53 -3.25 -7.26 -14.42
N SER A 54 -1.98 -7.26 -14.79
CA SER A 54 -1.12 -8.44 -14.76
C SER A 54 -0.90 -8.97 -13.32
N ALA A 55 -0.65 -8.08 -12.36
CA ALA A 55 -0.48 -8.43 -10.96
C ALA A 55 -1.78 -8.98 -10.34
N ALA A 56 -2.94 -8.38 -10.66
CA ALA A 56 -4.24 -8.89 -10.23
C ALA A 56 -4.52 -10.29 -10.81
N ASN A 57 -4.27 -10.50 -12.11
CA ASN A 57 -4.44 -11.79 -12.77
C ASN A 57 -3.56 -12.89 -12.17
N THR A 58 -2.34 -12.53 -11.74
CA THR A 58 -1.40 -13.48 -11.09
C THR A 58 -2.01 -14.14 -9.86
N TYR A 59 -2.86 -13.42 -9.13
CA TYR A 59 -3.54 -13.92 -7.92
C TYR A 59 -5.05 -14.12 -8.12
N ASN A 60 -5.51 -14.15 -9.38
CA ASN A 60 -6.92 -14.28 -9.74
C ASN A 60 -7.83 -13.23 -9.04
N LEU A 61 -7.31 -12.03 -8.81
CA LEU A 61 -8.05 -10.93 -8.19
C LEU A 61 -8.81 -10.14 -9.25
N PRO A 62 -10.00 -9.59 -8.92
CA PRO A 62 -10.62 -8.61 -9.80
C PRO A 62 -9.76 -7.33 -9.85
N ALA A 63 -9.27 -7.00 -11.05
CA ALA A 63 -8.34 -5.88 -11.25
C ALA A 63 -8.82 -4.52 -10.68
N PRO A 64 -10.12 -4.15 -10.74
CA PRO A 64 -10.60 -2.90 -10.14
C PRO A 64 -10.41 -2.82 -8.61
N LEU A 65 -10.37 -3.96 -7.90
CA LEU A 65 -10.05 -3.97 -6.46
C LEU A 65 -8.61 -3.53 -6.22
N LEU A 66 -7.64 -4.11 -6.93
CA LEU A 66 -6.24 -3.71 -6.82
C LEU A 66 -6.04 -2.25 -7.26
N ALA A 67 -6.68 -1.84 -8.37
CA ALA A 67 -6.62 -0.46 -8.83
C ALA A 67 -7.20 0.54 -7.81
N GLY A 68 -8.31 0.19 -7.14
CA GLY A 68 -8.90 1.02 -6.10
C GLY A 68 -7.96 1.19 -4.90
N VAL A 69 -7.31 0.11 -4.45
CA VAL A 69 -6.30 0.17 -3.38
C VAL A 69 -5.12 1.05 -3.80
N CYS A 70 -4.54 0.82 -4.99
CA CYS A 70 -3.48 1.67 -5.52
C CYS A 70 -3.89 3.15 -5.56
N TRP A 71 -5.08 3.45 -6.05
CA TRP A 71 -5.57 4.82 -6.17
C TRP A 71 -5.73 5.52 -4.81
N ILE A 72 -6.22 4.81 -3.79
CA ILE A 72 -6.42 5.39 -2.45
C ILE A 72 -5.07 5.72 -1.81
N GLU A 73 -4.08 4.84 -1.95
CA GLU A 73 -2.80 4.98 -1.25
C GLU A 73 -1.80 5.90 -1.96
N VAL A 74 -1.82 5.93 -3.30
CA VAL A 74 -0.92 6.79 -4.09
C VAL A 74 -1.19 8.26 -3.79
N GLY A 75 -0.13 9.05 -3.61
CA GLY A 75 -0.29 10.48 -3.35
C GLY A 75 -0.66 10.83 -1.90
N GLY A 76 -0.34 9.94 -0.95
CA GLY A 76 -0.38 10.20 0.50
C GLY A 76 0.81 11.05 0.99
N GLU A 77 1.44 10.65 2.09
CA GLU A 77 2.69 11.27 2.53
C GLU A 77 3.84 10.93 1.55
N PRO A 78 4.80 11.85 1.30
CA PRO A 78 5.90 11.58 0.39
C PRO A 78 6.80 10.45 0.93
N CYS A 79 7.22 9.50 0.10
CA CYS A 79 8.06 8.37 0.52
C CYS A 79 9.38 8.77 1.23
N ILE A 80 9.90 9.98 0.97
CA ILE A 80 11.09 10.53 1.65
C ILE A 80 10.80 10.83 3.13
N VAL A 81 9.57 11.26 3.48
CA VAL A 81 9.15 11.51 4.86
C VAL A 81 9.04 10.19 5.62
N ASP A 82 8.54 9.14 4.98
CA ASP A 82 8.47 7.79 5.56
C ASP A 82 9.85 7.17 5.80
N MET A 83 10.80 7.39 4.90
CA MET A 83 12.19 6.93 5.05
C MET A 83 12.92 7.66 6.17
N LEU A 84 12.74 8.98 6.28
CA LEU A 84 13.25 9.76 7.41
C LEU A 84 12.59 9.36 8.73
N ALA A 85 11.27 9.13 8.74
CA ALA A 85 10.55 8.63 9.91
C ALA A 85 11.05 7.25 10.33
N PHE A 86 11.33 6.36 9.37
CA PHE A 86 11.93 5.06 9.64
C PHE A 86 13.36 5.15 10.16
N ASP A 87 14.21 5.98 9.58
CA ASP A 87 15.59 6.13 10.06
C ASP A 87 15.61 6.72 11.48
N VAL A 88 14.76 7.72 11.76
CA VAL A 88 14.56 8.26 13.12
C VAL A 88 14.07 7.18 14.08
N ARG A 89 13.06 6.39 13.69
CA ARG A 89 12.56 5.26 14.51
C ARG A 89 13.64 4.20 14.71
N THR A 90 14.42 3.87 13.68
CA THR A 90 15.49 2.87 13.73
C THR A 90 16.59 3.28 14.69
N ILE A 91 16.97 4.56 14.68
CA ILE A 91 17.94 5.11 15.63
C ILE A 91 17.37 5.07 17.05
N ASN A 92 16.09 5.42 17.23
CA ASN A 92 15.43 5.39 18.53
C ASN A 92 15.32 3.97 19.11
N TRP A 93 15.13 2.96 18.26
CA TRP A 93 15.03 1.52 18.61
C TRP A 93 16.33 0.75 18.32
N SER A 94 17.49 1.39 18.51
CA SER A 94 18.81 0.76 18.32
C SER A 94 19.51 0.40 19.63
N GLY A 95 18.82 0.57 20.77
CA GLY A 95 19.34 0.29 22.10
C GLY A 95 19.09 -1.16 22.55
N PRO A 96 19.55 -1.53 23.75
CA PRO A 96 19.15 -2.77 24.41
C PRO A 96 17.63 -2.80 24.65
N GLU A 97 16.98 -3.95 24.47
CA GLU A 97 15.51 -4.12 24.50
C GLU A 97 14.82 -3.49 25.74
N TRP A 98 15.48 -3.55 26.91
CA TRP A 98 14.97 -2.95 28.14
C TRP A 98 14.97 -1.40 28.15
N ILE A 99 15.91 -0.76 27.43
CA ILE A 99 15.96 0.70 27.22
C ILE A 99 14.90 1.10 26.19
N ASP A 100 14.81 0.32 25.12
CA ASP A 100 13.93 0.62 23.98
C ASP A 100 12.44 0.53 24.35
N GLU A 101 12.05 -0.40 25.22
CA GLU A 101 10.66 -0.53 25.69
C GLU A 101 10.22 0.54 26.70
N HIS A 102 11.16 1.23 27.37
CA HIS A 102 10.86 2.16 28.47
C HIS A 102 11.14 3.63 28.17
N ILE A 103 11.93 3.94 27.12
CA ILE A 103 12.47 5.30 26.91
C ILE A 103 12.15 5.85 25.50
N THR A 104 11.68 5.02 24.57
CA THR A 104 11.44 5.46 23.18
C THR A 104 10.05 6.09 23.00
N MET A 105 10.02 7.30 22.43
CA MET A 105 8.77 8.05 22.16
C MET A 105 8.10 7.74 20.82
N THR A 106 8.74 6.94 19.94
CA THR A 106 8.24 6.68 18.57
C THR A 106 7.77 5.24 18.41
N SER A 107 6.79 5.00 17.53
CA SER A 107 6.40 3.63 17.16
C SER A 107 7.59 2.83 16.60
N ARG A 108 7.62 1.51 16.84
CA ARG A 108 8.67 0.64 16.32
C ARG A 108 8.82 0.76 14.78
N PRO A 109 10.04 0.69 14.21
CA PRO A 109 10.30 0.95 12.79
C PRO A 109 9.45 0.12 11.83
N GLU A 110 9.15 -1.14 12.17
CA GLU A 110 8.37 -2.09 11.38
C GLU A 110 6.89 -1.70 11.19
N LYS A 111 6.39 -0.72 11.94
CA LYS A 111 5.04 -0.15 11.78
C LYS A 111 4.98 1.00 10.77
N THR A 112 6.10 1.34 10.14
CA THR A 112 6.18 2.41 9.13
C THR A 112 5.72 1.87 7.77
N SER A 113 4.88 2.63 7.09
CA SER A 113 4.38 2.35 5.73
C SER A 113 5.34 2.94 4.69
N PHE A 114 5.53 2.26 3.56
CA PHE A 114 6.42 2.73 2.50
C PHE A 114 5.89 2.49 1.09
N GLY A 115 6.43 3.29 0.18
CA GLY A 115 6.20 3.19 -1.25
C GLY A 115 4.90 3.83 -1.70
N ALA A 116 4.67 3.85 -3.01
CA ALA A 116 3.53 4.55 -3.60
C ALA A 116 2.18 4.00 -3.12
N VAL A 117 2.11 2.76 -2.62
CA VAL A 117 0.87 2.15 -2.08
C VAL A 117 0.94 1.92 -0.55
N SER A 118 1.86 2.61 0.14
CA SER A 118 1.89 2.76 1.61
C SER A 118 1.77 1.47 2.43
N MET A 119 2.41 0.38 1.99
CA MET A 119 2.37 -0.89 2.73
C MET A 119 3.27 -0.84 3.98
N GLN A 120 2.74 -1.25 5.13
CA GLN A 120 3.50 -1.39 6.38
C GLN A 120 4.58 -2.45 6.25
N LEU A 121 5.82 -2.16 6.69
CA LEU A 121 6.95 -3.11 6.61
C LEU A 121 6.65 -4.49 7.21
N ARG A 122 5.95 -4.54 8.35
CA ARG A 122 5.51 -5.80 8.97
C ARG A 122 4.62 -6.63 8.05
N THR A 123 3.66 -6.00 7.39
CA THR A 123 2.78 -6.64 6.42
C THR A 123 3.59 -7.10 5.21
N THR A 124 4.48 -6.23 4.72
CA THR A 124 5.37 -6.49 3.58
C THR A 124 6.35 -7.62 3.83
N ALA A 125 6.86 -7.82 5.04
CA ALA A 125 7.71 -8.96 5.39
C ALA A 125 6.91 -10.27 5.45
N ARG A 126 5.71 -10.23 6.07
CA ARG A 126 4.84 -11.41 6.20
C ARG A 126 4.29 -11.90 4.87
N THR A 127 4.02 -11.00 3.94
CA THR A 127 3.46 -11.33 2.63
C THR A 127 4.31 -12.35 1.84
N PRO A 128 5.63 -12.19 1.64
CA PRO A 128 6.53 -13.19 1.10
C PRO A 128 6.79 -14.40 2.01
N GLY A 129 6.31 -14.39 3.25
CA GLY A 129 6.58 -15.42 4.25
C GLY A 129 7.85 -15.17 5.08
N LEU A 130 8.33 -13.93 5.12
CA LEU A 130 9.43 -13.51 6.00
C LEU A 130 8.88 -13.21 7.39
N ASP A 131 9.65 -13.54 8.41
CA ASP A 131 9.32 -13.26 9.81
C ASP A 131 10.00 -11.94 10.20
N GLU A 132 9.20 -10.87 10.34
CA GLU A 132 9.72 -9.53 10.64
C GLU A 132 10.48 -9.48 11.97
N SER A 133 10.12 -10.35 12.93
CA SER A 133 10.75 -10.41 14.25
C SER A 133 12.15 -11.02 14.23
N LYS A 134 12.53 -11.61 13.08
CA LYS A 134 13.84 -12.21 12.82
C LYS A 134 14.66 -11.43 11.79
N MET A 135 14.13 -10.33 11.25
CA MET A 135 14.84 -9.50 10.28
C MET A 135 15.71 -8.48 11.01
N ASP A 136 16.96 -8.35 10.58
CA ASP A 136 17.82 -7.27 11.06
C ASP A 136 17.48 -5.93 10.39
N THR A 137 18.00 -4.85 10.96
CA THR A 137 17.79 -3.49 10.47
C THR A 137 18.19 -3.28 9.00
N SER A 138 19.23 -3.98 8.52
CA SER A 138 19.69 -3.86 7.14
C SER A 138 18.72 -4.52 6.17
N GLN A 139 18.15 -5.66 6.55
CA GLN A 139 17.12 -6.37 5.81
C GLN A 139 15.80 -5.60 5.77
N LEU A 140 15.42 -4.94 6.88
CA LEU A 140 14.27 -4.04 6.93
C LEU A 140 14.46 -2.82 6.02
N ARG A 141 15.68 -2.27 5.97
CA ARG A 141 16.02 -1.15 5.07
C ARG A 141 16.03 -1.58 3.60
N GLU A 142 16.55 -2.76 3.27
CA GLU A 142 16.50 -3.31 1.91
C GLU A 142 15.05 -3.51 1.44
N LEU A 143 14.20 -4.05 2.33
CA LEU A 143 12.77 -4.21 2.07
C LEU A 143 12.06 -2.85 1.88
N ALA A 144 12.39 -1.86 2.70
CA ALA A 144 11.89 -0.49 2.55
C ALA A 144 12.32 0.14 1.22
N ASN A 145 13.55 -0.11 0.77
CA ASN A 145 14.04 0.34 -0.54
C ASN A 145 13.25 -0.34 -1.66
N CYS A 146 13.06 -1.66 -1.60
CA CYS A 146 12.27 -2.38 -2.59
C CYS A 146 10.83 -1.88 -2.69
N LEU A 147 10.22 -1.49 -1.56
CA LEU A 147 8.88 -0.89 -1.54
C LEU A 147 8.79 0.43 -2.31
N GLN A 148 9.89 1.16 -2.51
CA GLN A 148 9.90 2.39 -3.31
C GLN A 148 9.82 2.09 -4.82
N HIS A 149 10.12 0.87 -5.26
CA HIS A 149 10.02 0.46 -6.66
C HIS A 149 8.59 0.06 -7.02
N ASP A 150 8.03 0.74 -8.03
CA ASP A 150 6.64 0.62 -8.49
C ASP A 150 6.22 -0.83 -8.83
N ILE A 151 7.04 -1.56 -9.60
CA ILE A 151 6.77 -2.94 -9.99
C ILE A 151 6.64 -3.85 -8.77
N PHE A 152 7.64 -3.80 -7.89
CA PHE A 152 7.67 -4.60 -6.67
C PHE A 152 6.49 -4.27 -5.76
N ASN A 153 6.20 -2.97 -5.58
CA ASN A 153 5.13 -2.49 -4.72
C ASN A 153 3.75 -3.00 -5.21
N ILE A 154 3.40 -2.83 -6.49
CA ILE A 154 2.11 -3.28 -7.02
C ILE A 154 1.94 -4.80 -6.90
N GLN A 155 2.99 -5.57 -7.20
CA GLN A 155 2.94 -7.04 -7.08
C GLN A 155 2.74 -7.49 -5.62
N LEU A 156 3.38 -6.81 -4.68
CA LEU A 156 3.25 -7.10 -3.27
C LEU A 156 1.85 -6.78 -2.75
N VAL A 157 1.27 -5.65 -3.14
CA VAL A 157 -0.12 -5.26 -2.80
C VAL A 157 -1.10 -6.31 -3.33
N ALA A 158 -0.92 -6.75 -4.58
CA ALA A 158 -1.76 -7.81 -5.17
C ALA A 158 -1.68 -9.10 -4.33
N ARG A 159 -0.46 -9.54 -3.99
CA ARG A 159 -0.28 -10.70 -3.12
C ARG A 159 -0.92 -10.53 -1.76
N HIS A 160 -0.81 -9.34 -1.17
CA HIS A 160 -1.40 -9.06 0.13
C HIS A 160 -2.93 -9.14 0.08
N LEU A 161 -3.59 -8.55 -0.93
CA LEU A 161 -5.04 -8.64 -1.10
C LEU A 161 -5.53 -10.09 -1.24
N TYR A 162 -4.77 -10.94 -1.92
CA TYR A 162 -5.05 -12.36 -1.98
C TYR A 162 -5.02 -13.02 -0.59
N GLN A 163 -3.99 -12.73 0.21
CA GLN A 163 -3.90 -13.24 1.59
C GLN A 163 -5.05 -12.75 2.48
N LEU A 164 -5.54 -11.53 2.26
CA LEU A 164 -6.72 -11.02 2.95
C LEU A 164 -7.99 -11.77 2.53
N ALA A 165 -8.12 -12.14 1.26
CA ALA A 165 -9.21 -12.99 0.79
C ALA A 165 -9.14 -14.40 1.40
N GLU A 166 -7.95 -15.01 1.45
CA GLU A 166 -7.75 -16.32 2.10
C GLU A 166 -8.08 -16.28 3.60
N ARG A 167 -7.69 -15.20 4.29
CA ARG A 167 -7.92 -15.03 5.72
C ARG A 167 -9.40 -15.17 6.10
N ASP A 168 -10.29 -14.68 5.24
CA ASP A 168 -11.74 -14.68 5.45
C ASP A 168 -12.47 -15.80 4.68
N GLY A 169 -11.73 -16.70 4.01
CA GLY A 169 -12.31 -17.82 3.28
C GLY A 169 -12.94 -17.45 1.92
N PHE A 170 -12.50 -16.35 1.30
CA PHE A 170 -13.06 -15.85 0.03
C PHE A 170 -12.31 -16.34 -1.22
N GLN A 171 -11.24 -17.12 -1.06
CA GLN A 171 -10.39 -17.56 -2.18
C GLN A 171 -11.15 -18.37 -3.23
N SER A 172 -12.18 -19.13 -2.84
CA SER A 172 -13.02 -19.89 -3.77
C SER A 172 -13.96 -19.01 -4.60
N SER A 173 -14.16 -17.75 -4.20
CA SER A 173 -14.98 -16.78 -4.92
C SER A 173 -14.15 -15.98 -5.93
N LEU A 174 -12.83 -16.11 -5.96
CA LEU A 174 -11.97 -15.39 -6.91
C LEU A 174 -12.13 -15.93 -8.36
N PRO A 175 -12.16 -15.06 -9.39
CA PRO A 175 -12.09 -13.58 -9.33
C PRO A 175 -13.46 -12.91 -9.09
N HIS A 176 -14.54 -13.68 -9.03
CA HIS A 176 -15.93 -13.24 -8.93
C HIS A 176 -16.39 -12.98 -7.49
N LEU A 177 -15.66 -12.14 -6.77
CA LEU A 177 -16.01 -11.72 -5.42
C LEU A 177 -17.35 -10.97 -5.42
N THR A 178 -18.17 -11.21 -4.39
CA THR A 178 -19.37 -10.39 -4.15
C THR A 178 -18.98 -8.99 -3.69
N GLU A 179 -19.89 -8.01 -3.82
CA GLU A 179 -19.64 -6.66 -3.31
C GLU A 179 -19.27 -6.64 -1.83
N GLU A 180 -19.91 -7.49 -1.01
CA GLU A 180 -19.62 -7.58 0.41
C GLU A 180 -18.21 -8.13 0.67
N GLN A 181 -17.79 -9.16 -0.08
CA GLN A 181 -16.43 -9.68 0.02
C GLN A 181 -15.40 -8.61 -0.37
N ILE A 182 -15.68 -7.81 -1.41
CA ILE A 182 -14.83 -6.68 -1.82
C ILE A 182 -14.76 -5.62 -0.70
N ARG A 183 -15.88 -5.27 -0.06
CA ARG A 183 -15.92 -4.32 1.06
C ARG A 183 -15.06 -4.81 2.22
N ILE A 184 -15.18 -6.08 2.60
CA ILE A 184 -14.44 -6.69 3.70
C ILE A 184 -12.94 -6.71 3.39
N ILE A 185 -12.54 -7.16 2.19
CA ILE A 185 -11.11 -7.21 1.80
C ILE A 185 -10.51 -5.80 1.82
N GLY A 186 -11.20 -4.81 1.24
CA GLY A 186 -10.75 -3.41 1.25
C GLY A 186 -10.64 -2.85 2.67
N ALA A 187 -11.64 -3.07 3.52
CA ALA A 187 -11.60 -2.64 4.92
C ALA A 187 -10.45 -3.27 5.70
N ARG A 188 -10.18 -4.56 5.45
CA ARG A 188 -9.06 -5.28 6.07
C ARG A 188 -7.70 -4.78 5.59
N TYR A 189 -7.58 -4.35 4.33
CA TYR A 189 -6.35 -3.73 3.83
C TYR A 189 -5.98 -2.50 4.67
N ASN A 190 -6.96 -1.63 4.95
CA ASN A 190 -6.74 -0.43 5.74
C ASN A 190 -6.57 -0.69 7.25
N ARG A 191 -7.35 -1.63 7.80
CA ARG A 191 -7.44 -1.85 9.26
C ARG A 191 -6.53 -2.97 9.77
N GLY A 192 -5.91 -3.74 8.87
CA GLY A 192 -4.94 -4.79 9.18
C GLY A 192 -5.54 -6.20 9.32
N MET A 193 -4.64 -7.19 9.24
CA MET A 193 -4.98 -8.62 9.16
C MET A 193 -5.39 -9.26 10.51
N SER A 194 -5.01 -8.67 11.65
CA SER A 194 -5.20 -9.26 12.98
C SER A 194 -6.62 -9.16 13.53
N LEU A 195 -7.44 -8.25 13.01
CA LEU A 195 -8.81 -8.04 13.48
C LEU A 195 -9.72 -9.23 13.08
N THR A 196 -10.68 -9.56 13.94
CA THR A 196 -11.73 -10.53 13.58
C THR A 196 -12.63 -9.97 12.48
N LEU A 197 -13.36 -10.85 11.80
CA LEU A 197 -14.28 -10.45 10.75
C LEU A 197 -15.39 -9.52 11.26
N GLU A 198 -15.91 -9.78 12.46
CA GLU A 198 -16.93 -8.95 13.12
C GLU A 198 -16.40 -7.54 13.33
N LYS A 199 -15.14 -7.42 13.80
CA LYS A 199 -14.50 -6.12 13.97
C LYS A 199 -14.27 -5.39 12.66
N ILE A 200 -13.94 -6.10 11.58
CA ILE A 200 -13.86 -5.50 10.24
C ILE A 200 -15.23 -4.97 9.79
N LYS A 201 -16.31 -5.72 10.03
CA LYS A 201 -17.66 -5.31 9.64
C LYS A 201 -18.20 -4.07 10.38
N GLU A 202 -17.65 -3.73 11.54
CA GLU A 202 -18.00 -2.49 12.27
C GLU A 202 -17.64 -1.20 11.50
N ASP A 203 -16.62 -1.25 10.63
CA ASP A 203 -16.25 -0.12 9.77
C ASP A 203 -15.67 -0.64 8.46
N THR A 204 -16.52 -0.54 7.42
CA THR A 204 -16.20 -0.93 6.04
C THR A 204 -15.99 0.28 5.13
N SER A 205 -15.82 1.49 5.68
CA SER A 205 -15.74 2.75 4.90
C SER A 205 -14.73 2.72 3.75
N TYR A 206 -13.53 2.16 3.99
CA TYR A 206 -12.51 1.99 2.95
C TYR A 206 -12.97 1.08 1.81
N GLY A 207 -13.54 -0.08 2.13
CA GLY A 207 -14.08 -1.01 1.14
C GLY A 207 -15.32 -0.47 0.42
N ASN A 208 -16.17 0.28 1.14
CA ASN A 208 -17.32 0.98 0.56
C ASN A 208 -16.86 2.00 -0.48
N PHE A 209 -15.77 2.72 -0.23
CA PHE A 209 -15.20 3.63 -1.21
C PHE A 209 -14.79 2.88 -2.49
N ILE A 210 -14.18 1.70 -2.37
CA ILE A 210 -13.80 0.88 -3.52
C ILE A 210 -15.03 0.46 -4.34
N VAL A 211 -16.04 -0.12 -3.69
CA VAL A 211 -17.27 -0.57 -4.36
C VAL A 211 -18.01 0.60 -5.02
N ASN A 212 -18.16 1.73 -4.31
CA ASN A 212 -18.87 2.90 -4.83
C ASN A 212 -18.17 3.53 -6.05
N ASN A 213 -16.86 3.32 -6.20
CA ASN A 213 -16.06 3.83 -7.32
C ASN A 213 -15.63 2.73 -8.30
N TRP A 214 -16.26 1.54 -8.26
CA TRP A 214 -15.86 0.38 -9.05
C TRP A 214 -15.78 0.66 -10.56
N LEU A 215 -16.76 1.37 -11.10
CA LEU A 215 -16.79 1.77 -12.52
C LEU A 215 -15.68 2.77 -12.86
N HIS A 216 -15.33 3.66 -11.94
CA HIS A 216 -14.21 4.59 -12.13
C HIS A 216 -12.90 3.81 -12.28
N PHE A 217 -12.59 2.92 -11.34
CA PHE A 217 -11.37 2.11 -11.40
C PHE A 217 -11.34 1.17 -12.61
N SER A 218 -12.48 0.58 -12.97
CA SER A 218 -12.59 -0.22 -14.18
C SER A 218 -12.24 0.58 -15.44
N ARG A 219 -12.67 1.85 -15.52
CA ARG A 219 -12.33 2.73 -16.65
C ARG A 219 -10.86 3.13 -16.66
N LEU A 220 -10.25 3.36 -15.49
CA LEU A 220 -8.81 3.68 -15.42
C LEU A 220 -7.92 2.54 -15.95
N LEU A 221 -8.43 1.30 -15.93
CA LEU A 221 -7.71 0.12 -16.39
C LEU A 221 -7.85 -0.17 -17.90
N ILE A 222 -8.75 0.54 -18.58
CA ILE A 222 -8.93 0.41 -20.03
C ILE A 222 -7.97 1.38 -20.72
N ALA A 223 -7.14 0.87 -21.62
CA ALA A 223 -6.26 1.71 -22.44
C ALA A 223 -7.11 2.66 -23.31
N HIS A 224 -6.73 3.94 -23.34
CA HIS A 224 -7.21 4.91 -24.31
C HIS A 224 -6.20 5.05 -25.46
#